data_AF-A0A914Y885-F1
#
_entry.id   AF-A0A914Y885-F1
#
_cell.length_a   1.000
_cell.length_b   1.000
_cell.length_c   1.000
_cell.angle_alpha   90.00
_cell.angle_beta   90.00
_cell.angle_gamma   90.00
#
_symmetry.space_group_name_H-M   'P 1'
#
loop_
_entity.id
_entity.type
_entity.pdbx_description
1 polymer ?
#
loop_
_entity_poly.entity_id
_entity_poly.type
_entity_poly.pdbx_seq_one_letter_code
_entity_poly.pdbx_strand_id
1 'polypeptide(L)'
;MNEKGIDDLPQTVLEHIFFLLRPYGSLNSARQVNSRWRRIIDGSVRYMKRRYSSCKDFSWNEITEKLHNHRYTSYISERGCHAACYSKSDNVMYMFGGSTSKYSPLSDMWKFNMESLEWQRVDQKGVIPSPRSLCTLLDAGEILILFGGYAKSSMNPINQHVQFFGDLYYFIKPEQKWEQIRSDDFGLPKLASHGASMLQNRWMIITGGSSGEDFNGDVYILDLNTQILSSVKCTGEGPSPRHGHCQITVDDHNVLIIGGAGVIKGAYSDVFLLTFDKNIEKAKWKEIKVNNTEFWPPHFWGIRGCRVDNRVVFLSRPHFVNQDKTFQKRPVLTAASSIASSSSGQSSYLLQILHKTEEQ
;
A
#
# COMPACT_ATOMS: atom_id res chain seq x y z
N MET A 1 -31.56 23.74 -28.76
CA MET A 1 -31.44 23.11 -27.43
C MET A 1 -30.06 23.45 -26.92
N ASN A 2 -29.93 24.25 -25.85
CA ASN A 2 -28.62 24.47 -25.24
C ASN A 2 -28.19 23.15 -24.59
N GLU A 3 -27.14 22.53 -25.12
CA GLU A 3 -26.52 21.38 -24.50
C GLU A 3 -26.01 21.80 -23.12
N LYS A 4 -26.62 21.25 -22.07
CA LYS A 4 -26.16 21.49 -20.70
C LYS A 4 -24.78 20.86 -20.55
N GLY A 5 -23.77 21.69 -20.31
CA GLY A 5 -22.39 21.28 -20.13
C GLY A 5 -22.07 20.94 -18.67
N ILE A 6 -20.88 20.41 -18.43
CA ILE A 6 -20.37 20.16 -17.07
C ILE A 6 -20.33 21.43 -16.21
N ASP A 7 -20.19 22.61 -16.83
CA ASP A 7 -20.22 23.89 -16.15
C ASP A 7 -21.61 24.28 -15.61
N ASP A 8 -22.67 23.64 -16.08
CA ASP A 8 -24.04 23.87 -15.59
C ASP A 8 -24.37 23.06 -14.33
N LEU A 9 -23.46 22.18 -13.89
CA LEU A 9 -23.66 21.36 -12.71
C LEU A 9 -23.68 22.20 -11.42
N PRO A 10 -24.47 21.83 -10.40
CA PRO A 10 -24.40 22.46 -9.08
C PRO A 10 -23.00 22.40 -8.47
N GLN A 11 -22.64 23.41 -7.68
CA GLN A 11 -21.33 23.47 -7.01
C GLN A 11 -21.01 22.19 -6.23
N THR A 12 -22.00 21.62 -5.53
CA THR A 12 -21.82 20.39 -4.74
C THR A 12 -21.46 19.17 -5.59
N VAL A 13 -21.96 19.09 -6.82
CA VAL A 13 -21.64 18.02 -7.77
C VAL A 13 -20.23 18.23 -8.32
N LEU A 14 -19.84 19.47 -8.63
CA LEU A 14 -18.47 19.79 -9.04
C LEU A 14 -17.46 19.52 -7.92
N GLU A 15 -17.78 19.88 -6.67
CA GLU A 15 -16.97 19.54 -5.50
C GLU A 15 -16.75 18.03 -5.44
N HIS A 16 -17.82 17.24 -5.55
CA HIS A 16 -17.78 15.79 -5.56
C HIS A 16 -16.88 15.24 -6.68
N ILE A 17 -17.05 15.71 -7.91
CA ILE A 17 -16.20 15.32 -9.05
C ILE A 17 -14.72 15.63 -8.76
N PHE A 18 -14.41 16.82 -8.25
CA PHE A 18 -13.03 17.22 -7.98
C PHE A 18 -12.38 16.44 -6.84
N PHE A 19 -13.14 15.99 -5.85
CA PHE A 19 -12.61 15.09 -4.82
C PHE A 19 -12.21 13.71 -5.35
N LEU A 20 -12.79 13.27 -6.47
CA LEU A 20 -12.42 12.01 -7.13
C LEU A 20 -11.16 12.14 -7.99
N LEU A 21 -10.82 13.35 -8.42
CA LEU A 21 -9.63 13.62 -9.22
C LEU A 21 -8.35 13.32 -8.44
N ARG A 22 -7.28 12.99 -9.19
CA ARG A 22 -5.95 12.80 -8.59
C ARG A 22 -5.46 14.15 -8.03
N PRO A 23 -5.05 14.21 -6.75
CA PRO A 23 -4.52 15.44 -6.16
C PRO A 23 -3.33 16.00 -6.95
N TYR A 24 -2.55 15.09 -7.53
CA TYR A 24 -1.41 15.38 -8.39
C TYR A 24 -1.84 15.29 -9.86
N GLY A 25 -1.57 16.34 -10.64
CA GLY A 25 -1.90 16.42 -12.06
C GLY A 25 -3.34 16.85 -12.33
N SER A 26 -4.29 15.91 -12.27
CA SER A 26 -5.68 16.13 -12.72
C SER A 26 -6.39 17.29 -12.01
N LEU A 27 -6.18 17.43 -10.69
CA LEU A 27 -6.75 18.53 -9.93
C LEU A 27 -6.14 19.89 -10.31
N ASN A 28 -4.84 19.92 -10.61
CA ASN A 28 -4.15 21.14 -11.08
C ASN A 28 -4.61 21.53 -12.48
N SER A 29 -4.78 20.56 -13.39
CA SER A 29 -5.36 20.80 -14.71
C SER A 29 -6.79 21.33 -14.58
N ALA A 30 -7.61 20.74 -13.70
CA ALA A 30 -8.97 21.22 -13.44
C ALA A 30 -9.00 22.66 -12.89
N ARG A 31 -8.02 23.08 -12.08
CA ARG A 31 -7.86 24.48 -11.62
C ARG A 31 -7.56 25.47 -12.74
N GLN A 32 -7.13 24.99 -13.90
CA GLN A 32 -6.81 25.83 -15.07
C GLN A 32 -8.00 26.01 -16.02
N VAL A 33 -9.07 25.22 -15.87
CA VAL A 33 -10.23 25.24 -16.79
C VAL A 33 -10.96 26.59 -16.74
N ASN A 34 -11.42 27.02 -15.55
CA ASN A 34 -12.03 28.34 -15.36
C ASN A 34 -11.94 28.80 -13.88
N SER A 35 -12.32 30.06 -13.63
CA SER A 35 -12.28 30.67 -12.29
C SER A 35 -13.21 29.98 -11.29
N ARG A 36 -14.36 29.47 -11.75
CA ARG A 36 -15.32 28.75 -10.91
C ARG A 36 -14.73 27.42 -10.42
N TRP A 37 -14.16 26.63 -11.31
CA TRP A 37 -13.51 25.36 -11.00
C TRP A 37 -12.34 25.59 -10.05
N ARG A 38 -11.49 26.58 -10.33
CA ARG A 38 -10.40 26.97 -9.43
C ARG A 38 -10.90 27.29 -8.01
N ARG A 39 -11.92 28.13 -7.88
CA ARG A 39 -12.49 28.50 -6.57
C ARG A 39 -13.02 27.29 -5.81
N ILE A 40 -13.74 26.41 -6.50
CA ILE A 40 -14.32 25.20 -5.91
C ILE A 40 -13.20 24.26 -5.44
N ILE A 41 -12.22 24.00 -6.31
CA ILE A 41 -11.06 23.15 -5.99
C ILE A 41 -10.26 23.71 -4.82
N ASP A 42 -9.97 25.02 -4.81
CA ASP A 42 -9.25 25.68 -3.72
C ASP A 42 -10.02 25.58 -2.41
N GLY A 43 -11.35 25.70 -2.46
CA GLY A 43 -12.25 25.44 -1.34
C GLY A 43 -12.13 24.00 -0.82
N SER A 44 -12.23 23.02 -1.72
CA SER A 44 -12.09 21.60 -1.39
C SER A 44 -10.71 21.27 -0.80
N VAL A 45 -9.62 21.81 -1.35
CA VAL A 45 -8.25 21.62 -0.84
C VAL A 45 -8.08 22.24 0.54
N ARG A 46 -8.54 23.48 0.74
CA ARG A 46 -8.50 24.13 2.07
C ARG A 46 -9.31 23.35 3.10
N TYR A 47 -10.47 22.85 2.70
CA TYR A 47 -11.31 22.01 3.55
C TYR A 47 -10.58 20.71 3.95
N MET A 48 -9.95 20.02 3.01
CA MET A 48 -9.14 18.82 3.29
C MET A 48 -7.98 19.14 4.24
N LYS A 49 -7.23 20.23 4.01
CA LYS A 49 -6.11 20.64 4.87
C LYS A 49 -6.56 20.93 6.31
N ARG A 50 -7.66 21.66 6.50
CA ARG A 50 -8.22 21.94 7.84
C ARG A 50 -8.62 20.66 8.56
N ARG A 51 -9.32 19.76 7.87
CA ARG A 51 -9.77 18.47 8.43
C ARG A 51 -8.62 17.50 8.71
N TYR A 52 -7.56 17.55 7.91
CA TYR A 52 -6.32 16.83 8.18
C TYR A 52 -5.65 17.37 9.45
N SER A 53 -5.60 18.69 9.61
CA SER A 53 -5.01 19.37 10.78
C SER A 53 -5.81 19.16 12.08
N SER A 54 -7.11 18.84 11.99
CA SER A 54 -7.97 18.59 13.16
C SER A 54 -7.81 17.17 13.75
N CYS A 55 -6.99 16.30 13.15
CA CYS A 55 -6.69 14.96 13.69
C CYS A 55 -5.76 15.05 14.91
N LYS A 56 -6.33 15.21 16.12
CA LYS A 56 -5.56 15.33 17.38
C LYS A 56 -4.85 14.05 17.84
N ASP A 57 -5.13 12.91 17.23
CA ASP A 57 -4.55 11.61 17.60
C ASP A 57 -3.14 11.41 17.01
N PHE A 58 -2.73 12.27 16.09
CA PHE A 58 -1.43 12.24 15.43
C PHE A 58 -0.86 13.66 15.36
N SER A 59 0.42 13.83 15.67
CA SER A 59 1.13 15.08 15.38
C SER A 59 1.65 15.04 13.95
N TRP A 60 1.19 15.96 13.10
CA TRP A 60 1.62 16.07 11.71
C TRP A 60 2.47 17.31 11.52
N ASN A 61 3.58 17.15 10.80
CA ASN A 61 4.40 18.26 10.35
C ASN A 61 4.43 18.26 8.83
N GLU A 62 3.88 19.29 8.17
CA GLU A 62 3.98 19.47 6.72
C GLU A 62 5.40 19.95 6.40
N ILE A 63 6.23 19.10 5.76
CA ILE A 63 7.64 19.40 5.46
C ILE A 63 7.77 20.08 4.10
N THR A 64 6.91 21.05 3.78
CA THR A 64 6.94 21.71 2.45
C THR A 64 8.00 22.81 2.41
N GLU A 65 8.23 23.51 3.53
CA GLU A 65 9.14 24.66 3.61
C GLU A 65 10.63 24.26 3.62
N LYS A 66 10.98 23.08 4.18
CA LYS A 66 12.37 22.61 4.20
C LYS A 66 12.87 22.12 2.83
N LEU A 67 11.97 21.61 1.97
CA LEU A 67 12.33 21.08 0.65
C LEU A 67 12.73 22.16 -0.37
N HIS A 68 12.27 23.41 -0.20
CA HIS A 68 12.47 24.49 -1.19
C HIS A 68 13.80 25.25 -1.02
N ASN A 69 14.46 25.15 0.13
CA ASN A 69 15.67 25.92 0.43
C ASN A 69 17.00 25.23 0.05
N HIS A 70 16.97 23.95 -0.32
CA HIS A 70 18.17 23.22 -0.72
C HIS A 70 18.27 23.18 -2.25
N ARG A 71 19.17 24.00 -2.82
CA ARG A 71 19.41 24.15 -4.26
C ARG A 71 19.87 22.87 -5.00
N TYR A 72 19.93 21.71 -4.33
CA TYR A 72 20.46 20.45 -4.86
C TYR A 72 19.74 19.18 -4.36
N THR A 73 18.45 19.23 -4.01
CA THR A 73 17.74 17.99 -3.65
C THR A 73 17.61 17.09 -4.88
N SER A 74 18.07 15.84 -4.79
CA SER A 74 17.87 14.87 -5.87
C SER A 74 16.38 14.59 -6.04
N TYR A 75 15.79 14.93 -7.18
CA TYR A 75 14.37 14.73 -7.44
C TYR A 75 14.09 13.30 -7.89
N ILE A 76 13.14 12.65 -7.22
CA ILE A 76 12.59 11.39 -7.70
C ILE A 76 11.55 11.63 -8.78
N SER A 77 11.58 10.83 -9.85
CA SER A 77 10.58 10.91 -10.91
C SER A 77 9.20 10.42 -10.44
N GLU A 78 8.14 11.02 -10.98
CA GLU A 78 6.77 10.56 -10.78
C GLU A 78 6.63 9.08 -11.16
N ARG A 79 6.05 8.29 -10.25
CA ARG A 79 5.90 6.84 -10.40
C ARG A 79 4.76 6.28 -9.55
N GLY A 80 4.18 5.18 -10.00
CA GLY A 80 3.22 4.37 -9.24
C GLY A 80 3.75 2.94 -9.03
N CYS A 81 3.08 2.17 -8.17
CA CYS A 81 3.34 0.73 -7.99
C CYS A 81 4.79 0.37 -7.65
N HIS A 82 5.54 1.30 -7.03
CA HIS A 82 6.87 1.05 -6.50
C HIS A 82 6.79 0.21 -5.23
N ALA A 83 7.86 -0.51 -4.92
CA ALA A 83 8.00 -1.16 -3.62
C ALA A 83 8.69 -0.20 -2.65
N ALA A 84 8.23 -0.15 -1.40
CA ALA A 84 8.85 0.68 -0.37
C ALA A 84 8.75 0.02 1.01
N CYS A 85 9.75 0.27 1.85
CA CYS A 85 9.76 -0.12 3.25
C CYS A 85 10.45 0.95 4.10
N TYR A 86 10.10 1.01 5.38
CA TYR A 86 10.79 1.84 6.36
C TYR A 86 11.72 0.97 7.20
N SER A 87 13.01 1.32 7.24
CA SER A 87 14.00 0.69 8.09
C SER A 87 14.18 1.53 9.35
N LYS A 88 13.76 0.97 10.49
CA LYS A 88 13.80 1.68 11.78
C LYS A 88 15.23 1.87 12.30
N SER A 89 16.12 0.91 12.06
CA SER A 89 17.53 0.99 12.48
C SER A 89 18.25 2.15 11.82
N ASP A 90 17.94 2.40 10.55
CA ASP A 90 18.63 3.39 9.73
C ASP A 90 17.92 4.75 9.76
N ASN A 91 16.68 4.77 10.24
CA ASN A 91 15.76 5.90 10.12
C ASN A 91 15.59 6.38 8.67
N VAL A 92 15.44 5.42 7.77
CA VAL A 92 15.40 5.64 6.31
C VAL A 92 14.23 4.89 5.71
N MET A 93 13.53 5.52 4.76
CA MET A 93 12.60 4.83 3.88
C MET A 93 13.31 4.46 2.58
N TYR A 94 13.31 3.17 2.25
CA TYR A 94 13.84 2.67 0.98
C TYR A 94 12.72 2.46 -0.03
N MET A 95 13.02 2.72 -1.29
CA MET A 95 12.10 2.52 -2.41
C MET A 95 12.84 1.92 -3.59
N PHE A 96 12.19 0.99 -4.27
CA PHE A 96 12.70 0.35 -5.47
C PHE A 96 11.66 0.35 -6.60
N GLY A 97 12.12 0.72 -7.79
CA GLY A 97 11.40 0.55 -9.04
C GLY A 97 10.05 1.28 -9.09
N GLY A 98 9.02 0.56 -9.54
CA GLY A 98 7.72 1.11 -9.91
C GLY A 98 7.61 1.38 -11.41
N SER A 99 6.60 2.14 -11.80
CA SER A 99 6.36 2.47 -13.20
C SER A 99 5.96 3.92 -13.39
N THR A 100 6.43 4.52 -14.47
CA THR A 100 6.08 5.90 -14.85
C THR A 100 4.62 6.01 -15.26
N SER A 101 4.13 7.23 -15.49
CA SER A 101 2.79 7.48 -16.04
C SER A 101 2.54 6.81 -17.41
N LYS A 102 3.61 6.48 -18.14
CA LYS A 102 3.58 5.73 -19.41
C LYS A 102 3.75 4.21 -19.22
N TYR A 103 3.61 3.73 -17.99
CA TYR A 103 3.80 2.33 -17.59
C TYR A 103 5.20 1.77 -17.87
N SER A 104 6.21 2.62 -18.06
CA SER A 104 7.59 2.17 -18.22
C SER A 104 8.13 1.73 -16.85
N PRO A 105 8.57 0.47 -16.69
CA PRO A 105 9.09 -0.01 -15.41
C PRO A 105 10.45 0.61 -15.09
N LEU A 106 10.76 0.75 -13.81
CA LEU A 106 11.99 1.33 -13.30
C LEU A 106 12.74 0.32 -12.42
N SER A 107 14.06 0.44 -12.32
CA SER A 107 14.95 -0.37 -11.48
C SER A 107 15.86 0.48 -10.58
N ASP A 108 15.58 1.77 -10.48
CA ASP A 108 16.32 2.66 -9.60
C ASP A 108 15.88 2.47 -8.14
N MET A 109 16.87 2.59 -7.26
CA MET A 109 16.66 2.56 -5.82
C MET A 109 16.91 3.94 -5.23
N TRP A 110 16.02 4.33 -4.34
CA TRP A 110 16.07 5.60 -3.64
C TRP A 110 15.95 5.35 -2.15
N LYS A 111 16.58 6.22 -1.38
CA LYS A 111 16.42 6.27 0.06
C LYS A 111 16.04 7.68 0.49
N PHE A 112 15.11 7.77 1.43
CA PHE A 112 14.67 9.02 2.02
C PHE A 112 15.08 9.03 3.48
N ASN A 113 15.95 9.95 3.85
CA ASN A 113 16.40 10.10 5.23
C ASN A 113 15.31 10.84 6.02
N MET A 114 14.81 10.23 7.11
CA MET A 114 13.71 10.80 7.89
C MET A 114 14.15 11.94 8.82
N GLU A 115 15.45 12.13 9.03
CA GLU A 115 16.03 13.23 9.81
C GLU A 115 16.31 14.45 8.93
N SER A 116 17.06 14.28 7.83
CA SER A 116 17.36 15.39 6.90
C SER A 116 16.20 15.71 5.96
N LEU A 117 15.28 14.76 5.77
CA LEU A 117 14.11 14.87 4.89
C LEU A 117 14.51 15.04 3.42
N GLU A 118 15.59 14.37 3.04
CA GLU A 118 16.18 14.42 1.71
C GLU A 118 16.15 13.06 1.03
N TRP A 119 15.87 13.11 -0.28
CA TRP A 119 16.02 11.98 -1.16
C TRP A 119 17.47 11.84 -1.61
N GLN A 120 17.97 10.62 -1.55
CA GLN A 120 19.25 10.23 -2.11
C GLN A 120 19.06 9.03 -3.02
N ARG A 121 19.59 9.12 -4.24
CA ARG A 121 19.68 7.96 -5.12
C ARG A 121 20.76 7.03 -4.60
N VAL A 122 20.45 5.74 -4.51
CA VAL A 122 21.40 4.71 -4.08
C VAL A 122 22.30 4.35 -5.26
N ASP A 123 23.61 4.26 -5.01
CA ASP A 123 24.59 3.77 -5.98
C ASP A 123 24.60 2.24 -5.92
N GLN A 124 23.67 1.63 -6.68
CA GLN A 124 23.41 0.19 -6.64
C GLN A 124 24.58 -0.60 -7.23
N LYS A 125 25.09 -1.58 -6.48
CA LYS A 125 26.15 -2.50 -6.91
C LYS A 125 25.62 -3.94 -7.03
N GLY A 126 26.41 -4.83 -7.60
CA GLY A 126 26.09 -6.26 -7.69
C GLY A 126 25.07 -6.61 -8.77
N VAL A 127 24.22 -7.61 -8.51
CA VAL A 127 23.22 -8.12 -9.46
C VAL A 127 21.93 -7.34 -9.31
N ILE A 128 21.86 -6.19 -9.99
CA ILE A 128 20.73 -5.26 -9.88
C ILE A 128 19.45 -5.90 -10.47
N PRO A 129 18.32 -5.92 -9.73
CA PRO A 129 17.08 -6.47 -10.25
C PRO A 129 16.59 -5.71 -11.49
N SER A 130 16.03 -6.45 -12.44
CA SER A 130 15.44 -5.86 -13.65
C SER A 130 14.31 -4.87 -13.33
N PRO A 131 14.05 -3.87 -14.20
CA PRO A 131 12.97 -2.91 -13.99
C PRO A 131 11.63 -3.58 -13.77
N ARG A 132 10.92 -3.21 -12.70
CA ARG A 132 9.66 -3.86 -12.29
C ARG A 132 8.79 -2.97 -11.42
N SER A 133 7.50 -3.30 -11.38
CA SER A 133 6.49 -2.69 -10.53
C SER A 133 5.68 -3.77 -9.81
N LEU A 134 4.84 -3.41 -8.84
CA LEU A 134 3.99 -4.35 -8.10
C LEU A 134 4.76 -5.46 -7.38
N CYS A 135 6.03 -5.22 -7.06
CA CYS A 135 6.85 -6.08 -6.20
C CYS A 135 6.70 -5.67 -4.73
N THR A 136 7.24 -6.49 -3.84
CA THR A 136 7.33 -6.19 -2.40
C THR A 136 8.79 -5.97 -2.00
N LEU A 137 9.02 -4.98 -1.13
CA LEU A 137 10.31 -4.70 -0.51
C LEU A 137 10.12 -4.76 1.00
N LEU A 138 10.93 -5.56 1.69
CA LEU A 138 10.85 -5.78 3.14
C LEU A 138 12.18 -5.43 3.81
N ASP A 139 12.12 -4.83 5.00
CA ASP A 139 13.28 -4.63 5.87
C ASP A 139 13.48 -5.85 6.76
N ALA A 140 14.70 -6.40 6.79
CA ALA A 140 15.07 -7.57 7.57
C ALA A 140 16.42 -7.37 8.28
N GLY A 141 16.55 -6.26 9.01
CA GLY A 141 17.81 -5.90 9.68
C GLY A 141 18.80 -5.33 8.68
N GLU A 142 19.98 -5.94 8.53
CA GLU A 142 21.07 -5.44 7.65
C GLU A 142 20.78 -5.58 6.15
N ILE A 143 19.74 -6.33 5.79
CA ILE A 143 19.32 -6.55 4.40
C ILE A 143 17.91 -6.03 4.14
N LEU A 144 17.64 -5.68 2.88
CA LEU A 144 16.29 -5.56 2.35
C LEU A 144 16.00 -6.72 1.41
N ILE A 145 14.76 -7.19 1.40
CA ILE A 145 14.33 -8.32 0.58
C ILE A 145 13.36 -7.83 -0.48
N LEU A 146 13.73 -8.00 -1.74
CA LEU A 146 12.88 -7.71 -2.89
C LEU A 146 12.35 -9.02 -3.47
N PHE A 147 11.04 -9.13 -3.64
CA PHE A 147 10.42 -10.33 -4.21
C PHE A 147 9.38 -10.00 -5.27
N GLY A 148 9.46 -10.76 -6.37
CA GLY A 148 8.47 -10.81 -7.44
C GLY A 148 8.33 -9.50 -8.21
N GLY A 149 7.10 -9.26 -8.67
CA GLY A 149 6.69 -8.09 -9.43
C GLY A 149 6.35 -8.38 -10.89
N TYR A 150 6.14 -7.30 -11.62
CA TYR A 150 5.64 -7.28 -12.98
C TYR A 150 6.42 -6.26 -13.81
N ALA A 151 6.76 -6.65 -15.04
CA ALA A 151 7.22 -5.74 -16.07
C ALA A 151 6.46 -5.97 -17.38
N LYS A 152 6.07 -4.85 -18.00
CA LYS A 152 5.68 -4.79 -19.39
C LYS A 152 6.67 -3.88 -20.08
N SER A 153 7.50 -4.44 -20.96
CA SER A 153 8.38 -3.63 -21.77
C SER A 153 7.56 -2.78 -22.75
N SER A 154 8.13 -1.66 -23.20
CA SER A 154 7.46 -0.59 -23.94
C SER A 154 6.61 -1.08 -25.11
N MET A 155 5.60 -0.29 -25.50
CA MET A 155 4.57 -0.60 -26.50
C MET A 155 5.04 -0.96 -27.92
N ASN A 156 6.36 -0.98 -28.19
CA ASN A 156 6.96 -1.30 -29.49
C ASN A 156 8.15 -2.25 -29.33
N PRO A 157 8.20 -3.39 -30.05
CA PRO A 157 7.17 -3.92 -30.94
C PRO A 157 5.93 -4.44 -30.19
N ILE A 158 4.79 -4.49 -30.91
CA ILE A 158 3.42 -4.75 -30.43
C ILE A 158 3.26 -6.10 -29.69
N ASN A 159 4.23 -7.02 -29.83
CA ASN A 159 4.18 -8.40 -29.33
C ASN A 159 5.17 -8.71 -28.20
N GLN A 160 5.55 -7.75 -27.36
CA GLN A 160 6.39 -8.06 -26.20
C GLN A 160 5.58 -8.70 -25.05
N HIS A 161 6.07 -9.84 -24.57
CA HIS A 161 5.43 -10.60 -23.50
C HIS A 161 5.48 -9.85 -22.16
N VAL A 162 4.36 -9.91 -21.46
CA VAL A 162 4.29 -9.54 -20.04
C VAL A 162 5.18 -10.50 -19.24
N GLN A 163 6.00 -9.95 -18.34
CA GLN A 163 6.86 -10.75 -17.48
C GLN A 163 6.44 -10.62 -16.02
N PHE A 164 6.09 -11.75 -15.41
CA PHE A 164 5.96 -11.90 -13.97
C PHE A 164 7.27 -12.47 -13.41
N PHE A 165 7.70 -11.91 -12.29
CA PHE A 165 8.94 -12.30 -11.63
C PHE A 165 8.64 -13.20 -10.43
N GLY A 166 9.48 -14.20 -10.22
CA GLY A 166 9.52 -15.06 -9.02
C GLY A 166 10.92 -15.14 -8.42
N ASP A 167 11.79 -14.21 -8.80
CA ASP A 167 13.14 -14.08 -8.27
C ASP A 167 13.14 -13.32 -6.93
N LEU A 168 14.14 -13.63 -6.12
CA LEU A 168 14.36 -13.06 -4.79
C LEU A 168 15.72 -12.38 -4.78
N TYR A 169 15.77 -11.14 -4.29
CA TYR A 169 17.02 -10.40 -4.13
C TYR A 169 17.18 -9.91 -2.71
N TYR A 170 18.42 -9.95 -2.23
CA TYR A 170 18.84 -9.27 -1.03
C TYR A 170 19.62 -8.02 -1.41
N PHE A 171 19.27 -6.90 -0.79
CA PHE A 171 20.06 -5.68 -0.81
C PHE A 171 20.81 -5.55 0.51
N ILE A 172 22.13 -5.71 0.47
CA ILE A 172 23.00 -5.54 1.63
C ILE A 172 23.20 -4.06 1.85
N LYS A 173 22.56 -3.50 2.89
CA LYS A 173 22.48 -2.04 3.10
C LYS A 173 23.86 -1.38 3.30
N PRO A 174 24.80 -1.94 4.10
CA PRO A 174 26.12 -1.35 4.28
C PRO A 174 26.93 -1.25 2.97
N GLU A 175 26.80 -2.24 2.09
CA GLU A 175 27.54 -2.33 0.83
C GLU A 175 26.84 -1.63 -0.34
N GLN A 176 25.56 -1.33 -0.18
CA GLN A 176 24.65 -0.90 -1.25
C GLN A 176 24.65 -1.86 -2.45
N LYS A 177 24.68 -3.15 -2.15
CA LYS A 177 24.90 -4.22 -3.13
C LYS A 177 23.71 -5.17 -3.18
N TRP A 178 23.25 -5.46 -4.38
CA TRP A 178 22.26 -6.48 -4.66
C TRP A 178 22.90 -7.84 -4.90
N GLU A 179 22.30 -8.85 -4.29
CA GLU A 179 22.62 -10.26 -4.52
C GLU A 179 21.32 -10.98 -4.88
N GLN A 180 21.34 -11.68 -6.01
CA GLN A 180 20.24 -12.53 -6.41
C GLN A 180 20.37 -13.87 -5.69
N ILE A 181 19.31 -14.25 -4.98
CA ILE A 181 19.22 -15.55 -4.33
C ILE A 181 18.70 -16.52 -5.39
N ARG A 182 19.49 -17.55 -5.69
CA ARG A 182 19.27 -18.46 -6.84
C ARG A 182 17.86 -19.04 -6.77
N SER A 183 16.99 -18.53 -7.65
CA SER A 183 15.54 -18.83 -7.72
C SER A 183 15.24 -20.30 -7.99
N ASP A 184 16.20 -20.98 -8.62
CA ASP A 184 16.04 -22.30 -9.20
C ASP A 184 15.94 -23.40 -8.12
N ASP A 185 16.37 -23.10 -6.88
CA ASP A 185 16.33 -24.01 -5.74
C ASP A 185 15.04 -23.89 -4.89
N PHE A 186 14.28 -22.79 -5.01
CA PHE A 186 13.15 -22.51 -4.10
C PHE A 186 11.76 -22.79 -4.68
N GLY A 187 11.60 -22.85 -6.01
CA GLY A 187 10.29 -23.02 -6.63
C GLY A 187 9.31 -21.88 -6.31
N LEU A 188 9.82 -20.66 -6.10
CA LEU A 188 9.00 -19.49 -5.77
C LEU A 188 7.99 -19.18 -6.90
N PRO A 189 6.72 -18.92 -6.56
CA PRO A 189 5.72 -18.58 -7.57
C PRO A 189 6.05 -17.21 -8.19
N LYS A 190 5.81 -17.09 -9.50
CA LYS A 190 5.90 -15.80 -10.20
C LYS A 190 4.68 -14.97 -9.80
N LEU A 191 4.87 -13.96 -8.97
CA LEU A 191 3.79 -13.18 -8.38
C LEU A 191 4.00 -11.68 -8.57
N ALA A 192 2.92 -10.97 -8.87
CA ALA A 192 2.84 -9.52 -8.79
C ALA A 192 1.65 -9.08 -7.96
N SER A 193 1.74 -7.91 -7.33
CA SER A 193 0.70 -7.35 -6.49
C SER A 193 0.30 -8.28 -5.32
N HIS A 194 1.20 -9.17 -4.89
CA HIS A 194 1.05 -9.99 -3.69
C HIS A 194 1.25 -9.16 -2.42
N GLY A 195 0.83 -9.73 -1.29
CA GLY A 195 1.19 -9.25 0.04
C GLY A 195 2.46 -9.94 0.50
N ALA A 196 3.34 -9.19 1.15
CA ALA A 196 4.45 -9.76 1.89
C ALA A 196 4.73 -8.97 3.16
N SER A 197 5.15 -9.65 4.22
CA SER A 197 5.55 -9.03 5.48
C SER A 197 6.53 -9.92 6.25
N MET A 198 7.34 -9.30 7.10
CA MET A 198 8.23 -10.00 8.02
C MET A 198 7.52 -10.39 9.30
N LEU A 199 7.78 -11.60 9.80
CA LEU A 199 7.30 -12.12 11.07
C LEU A 199 8.52 -12.57 11.90
N GLN A 200 8.61 -12.12 13.16
CA GLN A 200 9.73 -12.39 14.07
C GLN A 200 11.12 -12.09 13.49
N ASN A 201 11.23 -11.12 12.57
CA ASN A 201 12.46 -10.76 11.85
C ASN A 201 13.18 -11.95 11.15
N ARG A 202 12.48 -13.06 10.93
CA ARG A 202 13.06 -14.30 10.38
C ARG A 202 12.22 -14.86 9.25
N TRP A 203 10.90 -14.79 9.36
CA TRP A 203 10.00 -15.45 8.43
C TRP A 203 9.39 -14.41 7.51
N MET A 204 9.61 -14.56 6.20
CA MET A 204 8.91 -13.78 5.19
C MET A 204 7.62 -14.52 4.83
N ILE A 205 6.48 -13.89 5.11
CA ILE A 205 5.16 -14.42 4.81
C ILE A 205 4.67 -13.82 3.49
N ILE A 206 4.31 -14.65 2.51
CA ILE A 206 3.81 -14.22 1.20
C ILE A 206 2.38 -14.74 1.03
N THR A 207 1.46 -13.85 0.67
CA THR A 207 0.06 -14.21 0.42
C THR A 207 -0.47 -13.55 -0.84
N GLY A 208 -1.40 -14.23 -1.52
CA GLY A 208 -2.08 -13.68 -2.68
C GLY A 208 -1.14 -13.32 -3.84
N GLY A 209 -1.57 -12.38 -4.67
CA GLY A 209 -0.87 -11.95 -5.88
C GLY A 209 -1.45 -12.56 -7.15
N SER A 210 -1.04 -12.02 -8.29
CA SER A 210 -1.40 -12.53 -9.61
C SER A 210 -0.17 -13.14 -10.28
N SER A 211 -0.38 -14.29 -10.93
CA SER A 211 0.61 -14.95 -11.80
C SER A 211 0.43 -14.62 -13.29
N GLY A 212 -0.56 -13.78 -13.61
CA GLY A 212 -0.97 -13.44 -14.98
C GLY A 212 -2.13 -14.29 -15.50
N GLU A 213 -2.19 -15.57 -15.13
CA GLU A 213 -3.28 -16.48 -15.52
C GLU A 213 -4.33 -16.61 -14.40
N ASP A 214 -3.89 -16.56 -13.15
CA ASP A 214 -4.76 -16.70 -11.98
C ASP A 214 -4.30 -15.81 -10.81
N PHE A 215 -5.06 -15.81 -9.72
CA PHE A 215 -4.67 -15.26 -8.43
C PHE A 215 -4.26 -16.38 -7.48
N ASN A 216 -3.16 -16.15 -6.76
CA ASN A 216 -2.68 -17.08 -5.77
C ASN A 216 -3.60 -17.08 -4.53
N GLY A 217 -3.97 -18.28 -4.07
CA GLY A 217 -4.69 -18.49 -2.81
C GLY A 217 -3.79 -19.02 -1.68
N ASP A 218 -2.58 -19.45 -2.02
CA ASP A 218 -1.69 -20.12 -1.08
C ASP A 218 -0.91 -19.12 -0.22
N VAL A 219 -0.52 -19.60 0.96
CA VAL A 219 0.38 -18.91 1.88
C VAL A 219 1.75 -19.57 1.77
N TYR A 220 2.77 -18.77 1.47
CA TYR A 220 4.15 -19.22 1.46
C TYR A 220 4.93 -18.58 2.61
N ILE A 221 5.86 -19.34 3.16
CA ILE A 221 6.80 -18.89 4.18
C ILE A 221 8.20 -19.17 3.70
N LEU A 222 9.03 -18.14 3.71
CA LEU A 222 10.48 -18.26 3.54
C LEU A 222 11.15 -18.05 4.89
N ASP A 223 11.88 -19.06 5.35
CA ASP A 223 12.78 -18.94 6.51
C ASP A 223 14.09 -18.28 6.09
N LEU A 224 14.40 -17.08 6.58
CA LEU A 224 15.65 -16.41 6.22
C LEU A 224 16.90 -17.08 6.79
N ASN A 225 16.77 -17.91 7.82
CA ASN A 225 17.92 -18.59 8.41
C ASN A 225 18.31 -19.84 7.62
N THR A 226 17.32 -20.65 7.24
CA THR A 226 17.54 -21.89 6.47
C THR A 226 17.43 -21.68 4.96
N GLN A 227 16.91 -20.53 4.54
CA GLN A 227 16.51 -20.20 3.18
C GLN A 227 15.42 -21.13 2.63
N ILE A 228 14.75 -21.94 3.44
CA ILE A 228 13.74 -22.88 2.95
C ILE A 228 12.42 -22.15 2.70
N LEU A 229 11.88 -22.33 1.49
CA LEU A 229 10.50 -21.97 1.14
C LEU A 229 9.57 -23.14 1.45
N SER A 230 8.42 -22.86 2.06
CA SER A 230 7.37 -23.85 2.29
C SER A 230 5.99 -23.25 2.01
N SER A 231 5.10 -24.04 1.43
CA SER A 231 3.67 -23.71 1.43
C SER A 231 3.05 -24.15 2.75
N VAL A 232 2.15 -23.34 3.29
CA VAL A 232 1.56 -23.59 4.60
C VAL A 232 0.14 -24.07 4.43
N LYS A 233 -0.13 -25.24 5.00
CA LYS A 233 -1.50 -25.75 5.09
C LYS A 233 -2.27 -24.92 6.11
N CYS A 234 -3.11 -24.03 5.60
CA CYS A 234 -3.97 -23.19 6.42
C CYS A 234 -5.27 -23.93 6.79
N THR A 235 -5.79 -23.64 7.97
CA THR A 235 -7.11 -24.12 8.44
C THR A 235 -8.08 -22.97 8.64
N GLY A 236 -9.39 -23.25 8.68
CA GLY A 236 -10.43 -22.22 8.79
C GLY A 236 -10.83 -21.61 7.45
N GLU A 237 -11.86 -20.77 7.47
CA GLU A 237 -12.36 -20.06 6.29
C GLU A 237 -11.43 -18.88 5.97
N GLY A 238 -10.63 -19.05 4.93
CA GLY A 238 -9.66 -18.06 4.46
C GLY A 238 -10.22 -17.10 3.42
N PRO A 239 -9.47 -16.05 3.08
CA PRO A 239 -9.82 -15.16 1.98
C PRO A 239 -9.87 -15.92 0.65
N SER A 240 -10.79 -15.54 -0.24
CA SER A 240 -10.70 -15.94 -1.65
C SER A 240 -9.38 -15.45 -2.28
N PRO A 241 -8.83 -16.17 -3.28
CA PRO A 241 -7.64 -15.74 -4.02
C PRO A 241 -7.76 -14.31 -4.51
N ARG A 242 -6.70 -13.52 -4.28
CA ARG A 242 -6.73 -12.07 -4.44
C ARG A 242 -5.36 -11.47 -4.71
N HIS A 243 -5.36 -10.25 -5.23
CA HIS A 243 -4.18 -9.41 -5.36
C HIS A 243 -4.46 -8.00 -4.84
N GLY A 244 -3.41 -7.24 -4.57
CA GLY A 244 -3.49 -5.82 -4.24
C GLY A 244 -4.08 -5.54 -2.86
N HIS A 245 -4.21 -6.56 -2.01
CA HIS A 245 -4.57 -6.43 -0.61
C HIS A 245 -3.44 -5.76 0.19
N CYS A 246 -3.80 -5.28 1.37
CA CYS A 246 -2.84 -4.79 2.35
C CYS A 246 -2.50 -5.93 3.32
N GLN A 247 -1.22 -6.23 3.48
CA GLN A 247 -0.72 -7.23 4.43
C GLN A 247 0.11 -6.55 5.51
N ILE A 248 -0.20 -6.81 6.79
CA ILE A 248 0.44 -6.14 7.93
C ILE A 248 0.71 -7.15 9.04
N THR A 249 1.95 -7.26 9.48
CA THR A 249 2.29 -8.00 10.69
C THR A 249 1.81 -7.22 11.92
N VAL A 250 0.97 -7.86 12.74
CA VAL A 250 0.33 -7.25 13.92
C VAL A 250 1.18 -7.49 15.16
N ASP A 251 1.69 -8.71 15.29
CA ASP A 251 2.56 -9.18 16.38
C ASP A 251 3.40 -10.37 15.89
N ASP A 252 4.04 -11.09 16.82
CA ASP A 252 4.95 -12.19 16.51
C ASP A 252 4.30 -13.42 15.87
N HIS A 253 2.97 -13.54 15.88
CA HIS A 253 2.26 -14.72 15.36
C HIS A 253 1.11 -14.36 14.41
N ASN A 254 0.76 -13.08 14.29
CA ASN A 254 -0.44 -12.66 13.58
C ASN A 254 -0.12 -11.73 12.41
N VAL A 255 -0.68 -12.07 11.25
CA VAL A 255 -0.64 -11.26 10.03
C VAL A 255 -2.07 -10.91 9.62
N LEU A 256 -2.32 -9.62 9.39
CA LEU A 256 -3.61 -9.09 8.96
C LEU A 256 -3.63 -8.90 7.45
N ILE A 257 -4.69 -9.38 6.80
CA ILE A 257 -4.97 -9.24 5.38
C ILE A 257 -6.23 -8.40 5.23
N ILE A 258 -6.14 -7.30 4.48
CA ILE A 258 -7.23 -6.34 4.31
C ILE A 258 -7.51 -6.12 2.83
N GLY A 259 -8.76 -6.39 2.45
CA GLY A 259 -9.30 -6.08 1.13
C GLY A 259 -8.55 -6.73 -0.02
N GLY A 260 -8.30 -5.96 -1.08
CA GLY A 260 -7.75 -6.44 -2.35
C GLY A 260 -8.81 -6.65 -3.41
N ALA A 261 -8.45 -7.36 -4.47
CA ALA A 261 -9.28 -7.62 -5.63
C ALA A 261 -9.13 -9.08 -6.07
N GLY A 262 -10.18 -9.68 -6.62
CA GLY A 262 -10.16 -11.04 -7.14
C GLY A 262 -11.30 -11.27 -8.12
N VAL A 263 -11.36 -12.48 -8.69
CA VAL A 263 -12.22 -12.80 -9.84
C VAL A 263 -13.72 -12.60 -9.54
N ILE A 264 -14.16 -12.96 -8.33
CA ILE A 264 -15.60 -13.12 -8.04
C ILE A 264 -16.30 -11.78 -7.74
N LYS A 265 -15.69 -10.90 -6.96
CA LYS A 265 -16.32 -9.65 -6.49
C LYS A 265 -15.67 -8.37 -7.03
N GLY A 266 -14.57 -8.49 -7.79
CA GLY A 266 -13.80 -7.35 -8.30
C GLY A 266 -13.01 -6.61 -7.22
N ALA A 267 -13.64 -6.21 -6.11
CA ALA A 267 -12.99 -5.61 -4.95
C ALA A 267 -13.54 -6.20 -3.65
N TYR A 268 -12.66 -6.44 -2.68
CA TYR A 268 -12.99 -6.98 -1.36
C TYR A 268 -12.79 -5.93 -0.27
N SER A 269 -13.67 -5.90 0.72
CA SER A 269 -13.57 -5.04 1.92
C SER A 269 -13.49 -5.84 3.23
N ASP A 270 -13.26 -7.14 3.10
CA ASP A 270 -13.11 -8.10 4.17
C ASP A 270 -11.74 -7.96 4.85
N VAL A 271 -11.67 -8.46 6.08
CA VAL A 271 -10.45 -8.46 6.88
C VAL A 271 -10.26 -9.85 7.44
N PHE A 272 -9.08 -10.41 7.21
CA PHE A 272 -8.70 -11.72 7.71
C PHE A 272 -7.47 -11.64 8.59
N LEU A 273 -7.48 -12.39 9.67
CA LEU A 273 -6.33 -12.63 10.52
C LEU A 273 -5.77 -14.02 10.20
N LEU A 274 -4.48 -14.07 9.87
CA LEU A 274 -3.69 -15.27 9.75
C LEU A 274 -2.87 -15.45 11.03
N THR A 275 -3.22 -16.45 11.83
CA THR A 275 -2.51 -16.77 13.08
C THR A 275 -1.65 -18.01 12.89
N PHE A 276 -0.35 -17.87 13.11
CA PHE A 276 0.60 -18.97 13.08
C PHE A 276 0.71 -19.68 14.44
N ASP A 277 1.01 -20.97 14.40
CA ASP A 277 1.39 -21.71 15.60
C ASP A 277 2.80 -21.31 16.09
N LYS A 278 3.22 -21.82 17.26
CA LYS A 278 4.50 -21.42 17.88
C LYS A 278 5.73 -21.68 17.00
N ASN A 279 5.64 -22.67 16.11
CA ASN A 279 6.74 -23.09 15.25
C ASN A 279 6.66 -22.47 13.84
N ILE A 280 5.61 -21.69 13.53
CA ILE A 280 5.40 -21.08 12.21
C ILE A 280 5.28 -22.15 11.09
N GLU A 281 4.74 -23.32 11.42
CA GLU A 281 4.54 -24.44 10.49
C GLU A 281 3.10 -24.53 10.00
N LYS A 282 2.15 -24.13 10.85
CA LYS A 282 0.72 -24.18 10.57
C LYS A 282 0.10 -22.82 10.81
N ALA A 283 -0.93 -22.52 10.04
CA ALA A 283 -1.66 -21.28 10.19
C ALA A 283 -3.17 -21.50 10.21
N LYS A 284 -3.87 -20.59 10.86
CA LYS A 284 -5.33 -20.56 10.92
C LYS A 284 -5.85 -19.21 10.47
N TRP A 285 -6.77 -19.25 9.52
CA TRP A 285 -7.55 -18.09 9.11
C TRP A 285 -8.71 -17.83 10.05
N LYS A 286 -8.98 -16.55 10.27
CA LYS A 286 -10.17 -16.06 10.94
C LYS A 286 -10.61 -14.75 10.29
N GLU A 287 -11.82 -14.71 9.75
CA GLU A 287 -12.44 -13.45 9.34
C GLU A 287 -12.67 -12.57 10.58
N ILE A 288 -12.28 -11.30 10.47
CA ILE A 288 -12.42 -10.30 11.53
C ILE A 288 -13.63 -9.45 11.22
N LYS A 289 -14.58 -9.41 12.15
CA LYS A 289 -15.73 -8.51 12.05
C LYS A 289 -15.23 -7.07 12.19
N VAL A 290 -15.60 -6.25 11.20
CA VAL A 290 -15.24 -4.85 11.15
C VAL A 290 -16.46 -4.01 11.49
N ASN A 291 -16.29 -3.09 12.45
CA ASN A 291 -17.32 -2.13 12.81
C ASN A 291 -17.07 -0.79 12.10
N ASN A 292 -18.15 -0.03 11.91
CA ASN A 292 -18.17 1.28 11.24
C ASN A 292 -17.70 1.21 9.78
N THR A 293 -18.24 0.25 9.03
CA THR A 293 -17.84 -0.04 7.65
C THR A 293 -18.14 1.11 6.68
N GLU A 294 -19.02 2.04 7.06
CA GLU A 294 -19.30 3.29 6.36
C GLU A 294 -18.08 4.22 6.23
N PHE A 295 -17.02 4.00 7.03
CA PHE A 295 -15.77 4.77 6.98
C PHE A 295 -14.63 4.07 6.22
N TRP A 296 -14.89 2.92 5.62
CA TRP A 296 -13.90 2.26 4.76
C TRP A 296 -13.52 3.14 3.54
N PRO A 297 -12.27 3.08 3.06
CA PRO A 297 -11.86 3.69 1.81
C PRO A 297 -12.64 3.16 0.60
N PRO A 298 -12.89 4.00 -0.41
CA PRO A 298 -13.69 3.66 -1.59
C PRO A 298 -13.03 2.68 -2.56
N HIS A 299 -11.70 2.56 -2.53
CA HIS A 299 -10.95 1.72 -3.46
C HIS A 299 -10.09 0.75 -2.68
N PHE A 300 -10.53 -0.51 -2.60
CA PHE A 300 -9.86 -1.57 -1.86
C PHE A 300 -8.75 -2.28 -2.62
N TRP A 301 -8.61 -1.99 -3.90
CA TRP A 301 -7.47 -2.42 -4.67
C TRP A 301 -6.32 -1.43 -4.44
N GLY A 302 -5.17 -1.94 -3.99
CA GLY A 302 -3.99 -1.10 -3.79
C GLY A 302 -4.01 -0.25 -2.53
N ILE A 303 -4.88 -0.55 -1.54
CA ILE A 303 -4.78 0.08 -0.21
C ILE A 303 -3.40 -0.22 0.36
N ARG A 304 -2.80 0.82 0.96
CA ARG A 304 -1.59 0.70 1.75
C ARG A 304 -1.89 1.23 3.14
N GLY A 305 -1.63 0.41 4.13
CA GLY A 305 -1.71 0.77 5.52
C GLY A 305 -0.47 0.30 6.25
N CYS A 306 -0.23 0.88 7.41
CA CYS A 306 0.83 0.47 8.30
C CYS A 306 0.32 0.36 9.73
N ARG A 307 0.99 -0.45 10.54
CA ARG A 307 0.75 -0.50 11.98
C ARG A 307 1.38 0.73 12.63
N VAL A 308 0.60 1.43 13.44
CA VAL A 308 1.05 2.50 14.32
C VAL A 308 0.56 2.13 15.71
N ASP A 309 1.49 1.74 16.59
CA ASP A 309 1.20 1.21 17.92
C ASP A 309 0.19 0.04 17.87
N ASN A 310 -0.99 0.23 18.48
CA ASN A 310 -2.09 -0.73 18.52
C ASN A 310 -3.15 -0.50 17.42
N ARG A 311 -2.84 0.34 16.42
CA ARG A 311 -3.74 0.70 15.32
C ARG A 311 -3.12 0.33 13.97
N VAL A 312 -3.98 0.12 12.99
CA VAL A 312 -3.63 0.09 11.58
C VAL A 312 -4.14 1.39 10.95
N VAL A 313 -3.26 2.14 10.31
CA VAL A 313 -3.60 3.42 9.69
C VAL A 313 -3.58 3.28 8.18
N PHE A 314 -4.62 3.76 7.52
CA PHE A 314 -4.72 3.82 6.07
C PHE A 314 -4.77 5.28 5.61
N LEU A 315 -4.03 5.56 4.55
CA LEU A 315 -4.14 6.81 3.80
C LEU A 315 -4.97 6.53 2.56
N SER A 316 -6.15 7.16 2.47
CA SER A 316 -7.03 6.97 1.33
C SER A 316 -7.69 8.27 0.89
N ARG A 317 -8.23 8.25 -0.33
CA ARG A 317 -9.14 9.32 -0.76
C ARG A 317 -10.49 9.18 -0.06
N PRO A 318 -11.20 10.31 0.17
CA PRO A 318 -12.54 10.28 0.74
C PRO A 318 -13.53 9.47 -0.10
N HIS A 319 -14.42 8.74 0.57
CA HIS A 319 -15.63 8.16 -0.01
C HIS A 319 -16.78 9.18 -0.02
N PHE A 320 -17.70 9.07 -0.98
CA PHE A 320 -19.02 9.72 -0.93
C PHE A 320 -20.12 8.64 -1.06
N VAL A 321 -20.83 8.34 0.02
CA VAL A 321 -22.01 7.46 -0.04
C VAL A 321 -23.21 8.32 -0.41
N ASN A 322 -23.95 7.91 -1.43
CA ASN A 322 -25.14 8.60 -1.92
C ASN A 322 -26.39 8.15 -1.13
N GLN A 323 -26.37 8.28 0.20
CA GLN A 323 -27.53 8.00 1.04
C GLN A 323 -27.95 9.29 1.76
N ASP A 324 -29.16 9.72 1.39
CA ASP A 324 -29.90 10.89 1.84
C ASP A 324 -29.39 12.28 1.44
N LYS A 325 -30.35 13.14 1.11
CA LYS A 325 -30.22 14.54 0.65
C LYS A 325 -29.57 15.48 1.67
N THR A 326 -28.86 14.94 2.66
CA THR A 326 -27.95 15.69 3.52
C THR A 326 -26.53 15.34 3.11
N PHE A 327 -25.82 16.31 2.53
CA PHE A 327 -24.40 16.19 2.18
C PHE A 327 -23.57 16.01 3.47
N GLN A 328 -23.50 14.79 4.01
CA GLN A 328 -22.61 14.48 5.12
C GLN A 328 -21.18 14.28 4.60
N LYS A 329 -20.29 15.20 4.98
CA LYS A 329 -18.91 15.33 4.50
C LYS A 329 -17.90 14.52 5.35
N ARG A 330 -17.34 13.38 4.91
CA ARG A 330 -16.28 12.59 5.64
C ARG A 330 -15.57 11.58 4.68
N PRO A 331 -14.33 11.04 4.91
CA PRO A 331 -13.10 11.44 5.64
C PRO A 331 -11.81 11.49 4.73
N VAL A 332 -10.66 12.00 5.22
CA VAL A 332 -9.34 12.02 4.49
C VAL A 332 -8.36 10.97 5.04
N LEU A 333 -8.63 10.43 6.23
CA LEU A 333 -7.79 9.48 6.96
C LEU A 333 -8.71 8.49 7.68
N THR A 334 -8.37 7.21 7.63
CA THR A 334 -9.10 6.14 8.32
C THR A 334 -8.10 5.31 9.12
N ALA A 335 -8.33 5.18 10.43
CA ALA A 335 -7.55 4.30 11.29
C ALA A 335 -8.44 3.14 11.78
N ALA A 336 -7.85 1.99 12.05
CA ALA A 336 -8.53 0.83 12.57
C ALA A 336 -7.82 0.37 13.84
N SER A 337 -8.52 0.25 14.96
CA SER A 337 -7.98 -0.23 16.23
C SER A 337 -8.54 -1.60 16.58
N SER A 338 -7.73 -2.48 17.17
CA SER A 338 -8.25 -3.70 17.78
C SER A 338 -8.87 -3.39 19.13
N ILE A 339 -10.14 -3.78 19.33
CA ILE A 339 -10.71 -3.95 20.68
C ILE A 339 -10.44 -5.40 21.07
N ALA A 340 -9.44 -5.62 21.92
CA ALA A 340 -9.30 -6.89 22.62
C ALA A 340 -10.05 -6.76 23.96
N SER A 341 -11.16 -7.47 24.12
CA SER A 341 -11.76 -7.69 25.43
C SER A 341 -11.60 -9.15 25.83
N SER A 342 -10.93 -9.44 26.94
CA SER A 342 -11.35 -10.58 27.77
C SER A 342 -10.80 -10.48 29.20
N SER A 343 -11.71 -10.41 30.18
CA SER A 343 -11.50 -10.98 31.52
C SER A 343 -11.92 -12.47 31.57
N SER A 344 -12.29 -13.06 30.43
CA SER A 344 -12.82 -14.42 30.34
C SER A 344 -12.29 -15.17 29.10
N GLY A 345 -10.99 -15.44 29.03
CA GLY A 345 -10.36 -16.54 28.27
C GLY A 345 -10.61 -16.72 26.76
N GLN A 346 -11.42 -15.90 26.09
CA GLN A 346 -11.64 -15.91 24.66
C GLN A 346 -11.29 -14.55 24.08
N SER A 347 -10.13 -14.45 23.41
CA SER A 347 -9.75 -13.24 22.67
C SER A 347 -10.68 -13.06 21.47
N SER A 348 -11.68 -12.19 21.61
CA SER A 348 -12.44 -11.65 20.47
C SER A 348 -11.61 -10.54 19.84
N TYR A 349 -11.19 -10.74 18.59
CA TYR A 349 -10.56 -9.69 17.79
C TYR A 349 -11.68 -8.95 17.06
N LEU A 350 -11.94 -7.71 17.48
CA LEU A 350 -12.84 -6.82 16.78
C LEU A 350 -12.03 -5.65 16.22
N LEU A 351 -12.15 -5.41 14.91
CA LEU A 351 -11.50 -4.26 14.27
C LEU A 351 -12.50 -3.11 14.23
N GLN A 352 -12.24 -2.06 14.99
CA GLN A 352 -13.05 -0.86 14.96
C GLN A 352 -12.41 0.15 14.02
N ILE A 353 -13.13 0.55 12.97
CA ILE A 353 -12.70 1.69 12.17
C ILE A 353 -13.00 2.96 12.97
N LEU A 354 -11.93 3.62 13.39
CA LEU A 354 -11.97 4.91 14.04
C LEU A 354 -11.90 6.01 12.98
N HIS A 355 -12.88 6.89 13.06
CA HIS A 355 -12.92 8.16 12.36
C HIS A 355 -13.15 9.26 13.41
N LYS A 356 -12.59 10.44 13.17
CA LYS A 356 -12.87 11.63 13.98
C LYS A 356 -13.68 12.63 13.17
N THR A 357 -14.89 12.94 13.62
CA THR A 357 -15.54 14.21 13.30
C THR A 357 -15.27 15.23 14.38
N GLU A 358 -15.17 16.49 13.97
CA GLU A 358 -15.45 17.59 14.89
C GLU A 358 -16.88 17.39 15.42
N GLU A 359 -17.00 17.05 16.69
CA GLU A 359 -18.03 17.63 17.54
C GLU A 359 -17.35 18.73 18.35
N GLN A 360 -17.41 19.94 17.83
CA GLN A 360 -18.13 21.07 18.43
C GLN A 360 -18.33 22.14 17.35
#